data_AF-A0A950CIN8-F1
#
_entry.id   AF-A0A950CIN8-F1
#
_cell.length_a   1.000
_cell.length_b   1.000
_cell.length_c   1.000
_cell.angle_alpha   90.00
_cell.angle_beta   90.00
_cell.angle_gamma   90.00
#
_symmetry.space_group_name_H-M   'P 1'
#
loop_
_entity.id
_entity.type
_entity.pdbx_description
1 polymer ?
#
loop_
_entity_poly.entity_id
_entity_poly.type
_entity_poly.pdbx_seq_one_letter_code
_entity_poly.pdbx_strand_id
1 'polypeptide(L)'
;MLTAIYFSFITATSVGYGDVLPVGATRILAVAEAVAGLLIFGLLIAKFVSYRQDMLVREIHSVTFEERLDRVQTNLHLVVSELLAIAVLCDDGAARIERLGPRLETTTLVFTSELHAIHELLYNPQQAPDEPVLGAILANLASALNTLGEVLRCLPYNLRKSPALETGLQTLSALANDICADCVPQVYAPALTTWMDRIQQAARMIV
;
A
#
# COMPACT_ATOMS: atom_id res chain seq x y z
N MET A 1 -48.25 23.67 -30.30
CA MET A 1 -47.07 22.81 -30.06
C MET A 1 -45.99 23.53 -29.26
N LEU A 2 -45.46 24.68 -29.71
CA LEU A 2 -44.45 25.43 -28.94
C LEU A 2 -44.90 25.75 -27.50
N THR A 3 -46.14 26.19 -27.29
CA THR A 3 -46.69 26.52 -25.96
C THR A 3 -46.70 25.31 -25.02
N ALA A 4 -46.92 24.10 -25.54
CA ALA A 4 -46.91 22.88 -24.75
C ALA A 4 -45.48 22.49 -24.35
N ILE A 5 -44.52 22.56 -25.28
CA ILE A 5 -43.10 22.32 -24.98
C ILE A 5 -42.57 23.35 -23.96
N TYR A 6 -42.98 24.61 -24.13
CA TYR A 6 -42.67 25.68 -23.19
C TYR A 6 -43.25 25.40 -21.79
N PHE A 7 -44.53 25.03 -21.69
CA PHE A 7 -45.18 24.65 -20.42
C PHE A 7 -44.44 23.47 -19.76
N SER A 8 -44.08 22.45 -20.54
CA SER A 8 -43.31 21.31 -20.06
C SER A 8 -41.95 21.69 -19.49
N PHE A 9 -41.21 22.55 -20.19
CA PHE A 9 -39.89 22.99 -19.76
C PHE A 9 -39.97 23.79 -18.46
N ILE A 10 -40.83 24.81 -18.37
CA ILE A 10 -40.96 25.64 -17.17
C ILE A 10 -41.48 24.87 -15.95
N THR A 11 -42.27 23.80 -16.18
CA THR A 11 -42.78 22.91 -15.14
C THR A 11 -41.69 21.97 -14.64
N ALA A 12 -40.93 21.35 -15.56
CA ALA A 12 -39.81 20.46 -15.22
C ALA A 12 -38.67 21.21 -14.49
N THR A 13 -38.42 22.47 -14.84
CA THR A 13 -37.42 23.32 -14.15
C THR A 13 -37.94 23.99 -12.89
N SER A 14 -39.17 23.69 -12.46
CA SER A 14 -39.83 24.32 -11.29
C SER A 14 -39.93 25.86 -11.35
N VAL A 15 -39.95 26.46 -12.55
CA VAL A 15 -40.03 27.92 -12.74
C VAL A 15 -41.47 28.40 -12.67
N GLY A 16 -42.37 27.76 -13.44
CA GLY A 16 -43.82 27.98 -13.37
C GLY A 16 -44.28 29.44 -13.45
N TYR A 17 -44.00 30.15 -14.55
CA TYR A 17 -44.40 31.56 -14.74
C TYR A 17 -45.91 31.85 -14.60
N GLY A 18 -46.76 30.83 -14.76
CA GLY A 18 -48.21 30.95 -14.56
C GLY A 18 -48.97 31.59 -15.73
N ASP A 19 -48.30 31.81 -16.86
CA ASP A 19 -48.85 32.32 -18.11
C ASP A 19 -49.66 31.24 -18.88
N VAL A 20 -49.34 29.97 -18.66
CA VAL A 20 -50.06 28.82 -19.20
C VAL A 20 -50.51 27.91 -18.05
N LEU A 21 -51.81 27.63 -17.96
CA LEU A 21 -52.41 26.89 -16.85
C LEU A 21 -53.22 25.68 -17.36
N PRO A 22 -53.03 24.48 -16.78
CA PRO A 22 -53.82 23.31 -17.13
C PRO A 22 -55.26 23.44 -16.61
N VAL A 23 -56.22 23.12 -17.48
CA VAL A 23 -57.65 23.16 -17.17
C VAL A 23 -58.29 21.76 -17.30
N GLY A 24 -59.25 21.46 -16.44
CA GLY A 24 -59.93 20.16 -16.42
C GLY A 24 -58.97 19.00 -16.14
N ALA A 25 -59.11 17.91 -16.91
CA ALA A 25 -58.36 16.67 -16.72
C ALA A 25 -56.83 16.82 -16.95
N THR A 26 -56.39 17.85 -17.67
CA THR A 26 -54.97 18.11 -17.93
C THR A 26 -54.19 18.49 -16.67
N ARG A 27 -54.86 18.85 -15.57
CA ARG A 27 -54.23 19.10 -14.26
C ARG A 27 -53.51 17.87 -13.73
N ILE A 28 -54.07 16.68 -13.95
CA ILE A 28 -53.46 15.42 -13.51
C ILE A 28 -52.17 15.16 -14.30
N LEU A 29 -52.19 15.43 -15.61
CA LEU A 29 -51.00 15.32 -16.47
C LEU A 29 -49.91 16.30 -16.05
N ALA A 30 -50.25 17.55 -15.76
CA ALA A 30 -49.30 18.56 -15.30
C ALA A 30 -48.66 18.18 -13.94
N VAL A 31 -49.44 17.60 -13.02
CA VAL A 31 -48.90 17.10 -11.74
C VAL A 31 -47.95 15.92 -11.98
N ALA A 32 -48.33 14.97 -12.83
CA ALA A 32 -47.49 13.82 -13.17
C ALA A 32 -46.17 14.26 -13.83
N GLU A 33 -46.23 15.25 -14.73
CA GLU A 33 -45.06 15.85 -15.37
C GLU A 33 -44.13 16.53 -14.36
N ALA A 34 -44.67 17.33 -13.43
CA ALA A 34 -43.87 17.96 -12.39
C ALA A 34 -43.14 16.93 -11.52
N VAL A 35 -43.82 15.87 -11.10
CA VAL A 35 -43.22 14.77 -10.32
C VAL A 35 -42.14 14.06 -11.13
N ALA A 36 -42.40 13.74 -12.40
CA ALA A 36 -41.42 13.11 -13.28
C ALA A 36 -40.19 14.00 -13.49
N GLY A 37 -40.37 15.30 -13.68
CA GLY A 37 -39.29 16.28 -13.80
C GLY A 37 -38.40 16.28 -12.56
N LEU A 38 -38.98 16.36 -11.36
CA LEU A 38 -38.22 16.29 -10.11
C LEU A 38 -37.43 14.98 -9.97
N LEU A 39 -38.05 13.83 -10.30
CA LEU A 39 -37.37 12.53 -10.23
C LEU A 39 -36.21 12.43 -11.22
N ILE A 40 -36.40 12.91 -12.46
CA ILE A 40 -35.35 12.90 -13.49
C ILE A 40 -34.19 13.81 -13.07
N PHE A 41 -34.46 15.05 -12.67
CA PHE A 41 -33.41 15.96 -12.21
C PHE A 41 -32.71 15.45 -10.95
N GLY A 42 -33.46 14.90 -9.99
CA GLY A 42 -32.90 14.27 -8.80
C GLY A 42 -31.97 13.09 -9.15
N LEU A 43 -32.38 12.23 -10.08
CA LEU A 43 -31.56 11.11 -10.54
C LEU A 43 -30.33 11.58 -11.31
N LEU A 44 -30.44 12.61 -12.15
CA LEU A 44 -29.32 13.20 -12.88
C LEU A 44 -28.29 13.82 -11.94
N ILE A 45 -28.75 14.58 -10.93
CA ILE A 45 -27.88 15.15 -9.90
C ILE A 45 -27.23 14.02 -9.10
N ALA A 46 -27.98 13.00 -8.66
CA ALA A 46 -27.45 11.86 -7.93
C ALA A 46 -26.38 11.10 -8.76
N LYS A 47 -26.63 10.86 -10.05
CA LYS A 47 -25.67 10.28 -10.99
C LYS A 47 -24.42 11.15 -11.15
N PHE A 48 -24.58 12.46 -11.29
CA PHE A 48 -23.46 13.38 -11.46
C PHE A 48 -22.58 13.46 -10.19
N VAL A 49 -23.23 13.50 -9.02
CA VAL A 49 -22.54 13.45 -7.71
C VAL A 49 -21.83 12.12 -7.52
N SER A 50 -22.49 10.99 -7.82
CA SER A 50 -21.88 9.66 -7.76
C SER A 50 -20.66 9.55 -8.69
N TYR A 51 -20.77 10.02 -9.94
CA TYR A 51 -19.67 10.00 -10.90
C TYR A 51 -18.49 10.87 -10.44
N ARG A 52 -18.76 12.02 -9.82
CA ARG A 52 -17.74 12.88 -9.20
C ARG A 52 -17.05 12.19 -8.02
N GLN A 53 -17.80 11.45 -7.22
CA GLN A 53 -17.27 10.69 -6.07
C GLN A 53 -16.39 9.51 -6.54
N ASP A 54 -16.81 8.79 -7.57
CA ASP A 54 -16.06 7.65 -8.13
C ASP A 54 -14.70 8.08 -8.72
N MET A 55 -14.62 9.29 -9.30
CA MET A 55 -13.36 9.86 -9.78
C MET A 55 -12.37 10.17 -8.64
N LEU A 56 -12.86 10.62 -7.48
CA LEU A 56 -12.00 10.83 -6.30
C LEU A 56 -11.55 9.51 -5.67
N VAL A 57 -12.37 8.46 -5.70
CA VAL A 57 -12.04 7.16 -5.09
C VAL A 57 -11.01 6.36 -5.90
N ARG A 58 -10.98 6.51 -7.23
CA ARG A 58 -9.95 5.85 -8.07
C ARG A 58 -8.55 6.43 -7.92
N GLU A 59 -8.42 7.72 -7.66
CA GLU A 59 -7.12 8.37 -7.47
C GLU A 59 -6.50 8.05 -6.10
N ILE A 60 -7.33 7.72 -5.10
CA ILE A 60 -6.84 7.30 -3.77
C ILE A 60 -6.09 5.97 -3.83
N HIS A 61 -6.47 5.03 -4.72
CA HIS A 61 -5.88 3.69 -4.72
C HIS A 61 -4.47 3.61 -5.31
N SER A 62 -4.15 4.37 -6.37
CA SER A 62 -2.79 4.40 -6.94
C SER A 62 -1.84 5.21 -6.07
N VAL A 63 -2.28 6.37 -5.57
CA VAL A 63 -1.49 7.21 -4.67
C VAL A 63 -1.14 6.46 -3.38
N THR A 64 -2.11 5.76 -2.78
CA THR A 64 -1.86 4.97 -1.56
C THR A 64 -0.88 3.82 -1.81
N PHE A 65 -0.84 3.23 -3.01
CA PHE A 65 0.10 2.16 -3.33
C PHE A 65 1.51 2.68 -3.54
N GLU A 66 1.68 3.74 -4.34
CA GLU A 66 2.98 4.39 -4.55
C GLU A 66 3.57 4.93 -3.22
N GLU A 67 2.75 5.59 -2.39
CA GLU A 67 3.16 6.02 -1.05
C GLU A 67 3.63 4.85 -0.16
N ARG A 68 3.01 3.68 -0.29
CA ARG A 68 3.45 2.47 0.45
C ARG A 68 4.81 1.99 -0.05
N LEU A 69 5.06 1.98 -1.36
CA LEU A 69 6.35 1.56 -1.92
C LEU A 69 7.48 2.50 -1.48
N ASP A 70 7.25 3.81 -1.58
CA ASP A 70 8.22 4.82 -1.16
C ASP A 70 8.55 4.68 0.34
N ARG A 71 7.53 4.39 1.15
CA ARG A 71 7.70 4.12 2.58
C ARG A 71 8.53 2.85 2.83
N VAL A 72 8.24 1.75 2.13
CA VAL A 72 9.01 0.50 2.26
C VAL A 72 10.47 0.74 1.90
N GLN A 73 10.73 1.43 0.78
CA GLN A 73 12.08 1.74 0.35
C GLN A 73 12.82 2.62 1.37
N THR A 74 12.16 3.66 1.88
CA THR A 74 12.71 4.55 2.90
C THR A 74 13.03 3.78 4.19
N ASN A 75 12.11 2.94 4.66
CA ASN A 75 12.29 2.17 5.88
C ASN A 75 13.40 1.12 5.74
N LEU A 76 13.52 0.46 4.58
CA LEU A 76 14.65 -0.44 4.29
C LEU A 76 15.99 0.31 4.33
N HIS A 77 16.08 1.51 3.74
CA HIS A 77 17.30 2.33 3.82
C HIS A 77 17.64 2.70 5.26
N LEU A 78 16.65 3.04 6.08
CA LEU A 78 16.84 3.30 7.51
C LEU A 78 17.36 2.06 8.24
N VAL A 79 16.77 0.88 7.98
CA VAL A 79 17.24 -0.40 8.55
C VAL A 79 18.69 -0.67 8.18
N VAL A 80 19.07 -0.56 6.90
CA VAL A 80 20.46 -0.76 6.46
C VAL A 80 21.41 0.21 7.16
N SER A 81 21.06 1.50 7.19
CA SER A 81 21.88 2.53 7.84
C SER A 81 22.09 2.25 9.33
N GLU A 82 21.05 1.81 10.02
CA GLU A 82 21.11 1.50 11.45
C GLU A 82 21.89 0.21 11.71
N LEU A 83 21.73 -0.82 10.89
CA LEU A 83 22.51 -2.06 10.97
C LEU A 83 24.01 -1.80 10.74
N LEU A 84 24.37 -0.95 9.77
CA LEU A 84 25.76 -0.54 9.56
C LEU A 84 26.31 0.23 10.76
N ALA A 85 25.53 1.13 11.36
CA ALA A 85 25.93 1.83 12.57
C ALA A 85 26.14 0.86 13.75
N ILE A 86 25.30 -0.16 13.88
CA ILE A 86 25.45 -1.23 14.87
C ILE A 86 26.72 -2.06 14.58
N ALA A 87 26.99 -2.40 13.31
CA ALA A 87 28.17 -3.15 12.91
C ALA A 87 29.47 -2.44 13.30
N VAL A 88 29.57 -1.13 13.04
CA VAL A 88 30.74 -0.32 13.44
C VAL A 88 30.94 -0.31 14.95
N LEU A 89 29.85 -0.19 15.73
CA LEU A 89 29.92 -0.22 17.20
C LEU A 89 30.33 -1.60 17.73
N CYS A 90 30.07 -2.65 16.97
CA CYS A 90 30.42 -4.01 17.34
C CYS A 90 31.92 -4.27 17.19
N ASP A 91 32.57 -3.68 16.17
CA ASP A 91 34.01 -3.80 15.93
C ASP A 91 34.87 -3.07 17.00
N ASP A 92 34.33 -2.00 17.62
CA ASP A 92 35.05 -1.13 18.57
C ASP A 92 35.15 -1.71 20.01
N GLY A 93 34.60 -2.90 20.26
CA GLY A 93 34.95 -3.84 21.35
C GLY A 93 34.70 -3.48 22.83
N ALA A 94 34.69 -2.22 23.26
CA ALA A 94 35.00 -1.92 24.67
C ALA A 94 33.87 -1.36 25.58
N ALA A 95 32.73 -0.84 25.07
CA ALA A 95 31.87 -0.03 25.96
C ALA A 95 30.34 0.04 25.70
N ARG A 96 29.74 -0.71 24.75
CA ARG A 96 28.32 -0.48 24.35
C ARG A 96 27.39 -1.69 24.30
N ILE A 97 27.78 -2.82 24.87
CA ILE A 97 26.96 -4.06 24.87
C ILE A 97 25.53 -3.83 25.36
N GLU A 98 25.32 -2.98 26.38
CA GLU A 98 23.99 -2.62 26.89
C GLU A 98 23.11 -1.83 25.90
N ARG A 99 23.71 -1.09 24.95
CA ARG A 99 22.98 -0.28 23.96
C ARG A 99 22.78 -0.99 22.63
N LEU A 100 23.57 -2.03 22.34
CA LEU A 100 23.47 -2.81 21.11
C LEU A 100 22.16 -3.61 21.07
N GLY A 101 21.80 -4.27 22.18
CA GLY A 101 20.59 -5.10 22.27
C GLY A 101 19.31 -4.32 21.92
N PRO A 102 18.99 -3.20 22.60
CA PRO A 102 17.78 -2.43 22.31
C PRO A 102 17.73 -1.87 20.89
N ARG A 103 18.86 -1.36 20.35
CA ARG A 103 18.90 -0.83 18.96
C ARG A 103 18.68 -1.93 17.94
N LEU A 104 19.28 -3.10 18.15
CA LEU A 104 19.10 -4.26 17.29
C LEU A 104 17.66 -4.77 17.36
N GLU A 105 17.06 -4.81 18.55
CA GLU A 105 15.65 -5.18 18.73
C GLU A 105 14.71 -4.23 17.98
N THR A 106 14.85 -2.92 18.16
CA THR A 106 14.01 -1.93 17.44
C THR A 106 14.20 -2.03 15.93
N THR A 107 15.44 -2.20 15.47
CA THR A 107 15.75 -2.34 14.03
C THR A 107 15.14 -3.63 13.47
N THR A 108 15.23 -4.74 14.21
CA THR A 108 14.65 -6.04 13.83
C THR A 108 13.13 -5.96 13.72
N LEU A 109 12.47 -5.25 14.64
CA LEU A 109 11.01 -5.06 14.60
C LEU A 109 10.56 -4.28 13.37
N VAL A 110 11.19 -3.14 13.07
CA VAL A 110 10.91 -2.36 11.86
C VAL A 110 11.21 -3.18 10.61
N PHE A 111 12.31 -3.92 10.61
CA PHE A 111 12.65 -4.75 9.47
C PHE A 111 11.62 -5.86 9.23
N THR A 112 11.11 -6.46 10.30
CA THR A 112 10.07 -7.51 10.21
C THR A 112 8.80 -6.95 9.57
N SER A 113 8.38 -5.73 9.92
CA SER A 113 7.20 -5.13 9.30
C SER A 113 7.39 -4.85 7.81
N GLU A 114 8.57 -4.37 7.39
CA GLU A 114 8.84 -4.14 5.96
C GLU A 114 8.93 -5.45 5.18
N LEU A 115 9.53 -6.49 5.77
CA LEU A 115 9.58 -7.80 5.13
C LEU A 115 8.19 -8.41 4.93
N HIS A 116 7.27 -8.24 5.88
CA HIS A 116 5.87 -8.60 5.70
C HIS A 116 5.23 -7.86 4.51
N ALA A 117 5.44 -6.55 4.41
CA ALA A 117 4.90 -5.75 3.30
C ALA A 117 5.43 -6.23 1.94
N ILE A 118 6.72 -6.55 1.86
CA ILE A 118 7.36 -7.08 0.63
C ILE A 118 6.83 -8.48 0.32
N HIS A 119 6.67 -9.34 1.32
CA HIS A 119 6.11 -10.67 1.16
C HIS A 119 4.67 -10.59 0.62
N GLU A 120 3.82 -9.74 1.18
CA GLU A 120 2.46 -9.51 0.65
C GLU A 120 2.49 -9.03 -0.81
N LEU A 121 3.42 -8.13 -1.15
CA LEU A 121 3.58 -7.60 -2.51
C LEU A 121 4.02 -8.67 -3.52
N LEU A 122 4.88 -9.60 -3.13
CA LEU A 122 5.33 -10.70 -3.98
C LEU A 122 4.27 -11.80 -4.17
N TYR A 123 3.48 -12.06 -3.13
CA TYR A 123 2.47 -13.12 -3.15
C TYR A 123 1.11 -12.65 -3.68
N ASN A 124 0.86 -11.34 -3.79
CA ASN A 124 -0.40 -10.80 -4.26
C ASN A 124 -0.26 -10.04 -5.61
N PRO A 125 -0.59 -10.67 -6.75
CA PRO A 125 -0.24 -10.18 -8.09
C PRO A 125 -1.10 -9.03 -8.60
N GLN A 126 -2.20 -8.67 -7.92
CA GLN A 126 -3.10 -7.63 -8.44
C GLN A 126 -2.51 -6.22 -8.42
N GLN A 127 -1.40 -6.01 -7.68
CA GLN A 127 -0.77 -4.71 -7.47
C GLN A 127 0.77 -4.85 -7.48
N ALA A 128 1.33 -5.58 -8.44
CA ALA A 128 2.79 -5.64 -8.57
C ALA A 128 3.32 -4.30 -9.13
N PRO A 129 4.34 -3.70 -8.50
CA PRO A 129 4.97 -2.48 -9.00
C PRO A 129 5.78 -2.76 -10.26
N ASP A 130 6.19 -1.69 -10.95
CA ASP A 130 7.07 -1.79 -12.10
C ASP A 130 8.36 -2.56 -11.76
N GLU A 131 8.83 -3.38 -12.71
CA GLU A 131 10.03 -4.21 -12.57
C GLU A 131 11.26 -3.49 -11.97
N PRO A 132 11.64 -2.26 -12.40
CA PRO A 132 12.77 -1.55 -11.79
C PRO A 132 12.54 -1.17 -10.32
N VAL A 133 11.31 -0.80 -9.94
CA VAL A 133 10.96 -0.45 -8.57
C VAL A 133 11.02 -1.69 -7.68
N LEU A 134 10.45 -2.80 -8.15
CA LEU A 134 10.53 -4.09 -7.45
C LEU A 134 11.97 -4.54 -7.28
N GLY A 135 12.79 -4.41 -8.32
CA GLY A 135 14.20 -4.75 -8.27
C GLY A 135 14.97 -3.94 -7.23
N ALA A 136 14.70 -2.64 -7.11
CA ALA A 136 15.33 -1.79 -6.08
C ALA A 136 14.92 -2.23 -4.66
N ILE A 137 13.64 -2.54 -4.45
CA ILE A 137 13.14 -3.05 -3.15
C ILE A 137 13.83 -4.37 -2.78
N LEU A 138 13.90 -5.33 -3.71
CA LEU A 138 14.54 -6.63 -3.47
C LEU A 138 16.05 -6.50 -3.24
N ALA A 139 16.73 -5.61 -3.96
CA ALA A 139 18.16 -5.36 -3.76
C ALA A 139 18.43 -4.77 -2.36
N ASN A 140 17.63 -3.79 -1.93
CA ASN A 140 17.73 -3.20 -0.60
C ASN A 140 17.43 -4.24 0.50
N LEU A 141 16.40 -5.06 0.31
CA LEU A 141 16.07 -6.16 1.23
C LEU A 141 17.22 -7.17 1.35
N ALA A 142 17.79 -7.61 0.22
CA ALA A 142 18.95 -8.49 0.21
C ALA A 142 20.14 -7.87 0.95
N SER A 143 20.40 -6.56 0.75
CA SER A 143 21.44 -5.84 1.47
C SER A 143 21.18 -5.82 2.98
N ALA A 144 19.95 -5.50 3.40
CA ALA A 144 19.57 -5.44 4.82
C ALA A 144 19.73 -6.79 5.52
N LEU A 145 19.31 -7.90 4.88
CA LEU A 145 19.47 -9.25 5.43
C LEU A 145 20.94 -9.65 5.57
N ASN A 146 21.77 -9.31 4.58
CA ASN A 146 23.20 -9.60 4.64
C ASN A 146 23.88 -8.82 5.77
N THR A 147 23.62 -7.52 5.88
CA THR A 147 24.17 -6.69 6.98
C THR A 147 23.67 -7.17 8.34
N LEU A 148 22.41 -7.59 8.45
CA LEU A 148 21.89 -8.19 9.68
C LEU A 148 22.67 -9.46 10.05
N GLY A 149 22.91 -10.36 9.07
CA GLY A 149 23.72 -11.55 9.28
C GLY A 149 25.15 -11.25 9.75
N GLU A 150 25.78 -10.21 9.21
CA GLU A 150 27.10 -9.74 9.65
C GLU A 150 27.08 -9.22 11.09
N VAL A 151 26.09 -8.40 11.43
CA VAL A 151 25.87 -7.90 12.81
C VAL A 151 25.67 -9.06 13.78
N LEU A 152 24.88 -10.08 13.40
CA LEU A 152 24.64 -11.27 14.21
C LEU A 152 25.88 -12.12 14.46
N ARG A 153 26.83 -12.15 13.52
CA ARG A 153 28.13 -12.84 13.70
C ARG A 153 29.09 -12.07 14.60
N CYS A 154 29.02 -10.74 14.56
CA CYS A 154 29.86 -9.90 15.38
C CYS A 154 29.40 -9.86 16.86
N LEU A 155 28.11 -10.12 17.11
CA LEU A 155 27.53 -10.11 18.45
C LEU A 155 28.29 -11.02 19.43
N PRO A 156 28.66 -10.53 20.62
CA PRO A 156 29.38 -11.33 21.58
C PRO A 156 28.47 -12.42 22.15
N TYR A 157 29.05 -13.60 22.40
CA TYR A 157 28.33 -14.80 22.88
C TYR A 157 27.63 -14.61 24.24
N ASN A 158 27.97 -13.55 24.98
CA ASN A 158 27.37 -13.20 26.27
C ASN A 158 26.18 -12.24 26.15
N LEU A 159 25.85 -11.72 24.95
CA LEU A 159 24.66 -10.89 24.79
C LEU A 159 23.41 -11.77 24.95
N ARG A 160 22.64 -11.48 26.00
CA ARG A 160 21.36 -12.13 26.23
C ARG A 160 20.33 -11.54 25.27
N LYS A 161 19.97 -12.28 24.21
CA LYS A 161 18.90 -11.88 23.29
C LYS A 161 17.60 -11.74 24.07
N SER A 162 16.88 -10.64 23.87
CA SER A 162 15.52 -10.50 24.39
C SER A 162 14.60 -11.48 23.65
N PRO A 163 13.51 -11.94 24.27
CA PRO A 163 12.55 -12.84 23.60
C PRO A 163 11.91 -12.18 22.37
N ALA A 164 11.75 -10.85 22.38
CA ALA A 164 11.25 -10.09 21.24
C ALA A 164 12.24 -10.10 20.06
N LEU A 165 13.55 -9.90 20.33
CA LEU A 165 14.58 -9.99 19.31
C LEU A 165 14.66 -11.40 18.72
N GLU A 166 14.62 -12.44 19.54
CA GLU A 166 14.67 -13.83 19.07
C GLU A 166 13.47 -14.18 18.18
N THR A 167 12.26 -13.79 18.60
CA THR A 167 11.04 -13.97 17.80
C THR A 167 11.11 -13.19 16.48
N GLY A 168 11.60 -11.95 16.51
CA GLY A 168 11.78 -11.12 15.32
C GLY A 168 12.76 -11.74 14.32
N LEU A 169 13.91 -12.24 14.77
CA LEU A 169 14.90 -12.89 13.92
C LEU A 169 14.36 -14.20 13.30
N GLN A 170 13.64 -15.01 14.08
CA GLN A 170 12.98 -16.21 13.56
C GLN A 170 11.94 -15.87 12.49
N THR A 171 11.15 -14.82 12.73
CA THR A 171 10.14 -14.35 11.77
C THR A 171 10.79 -13.83 10.50
N LEU A 172 11.84 -13.01 10.62
CA LEU A 172 12.62 -12.53 9.47
C LEU A 172 13.19 -13.67 8.64
N SER A 173 13.83 -14.64 9.30
CA SER A 173 14.41 -15.79 8.61
C SER A 173 13.34 -16.65 7.93
N ALA A 174 12.20 -16.88 8.59
CA ALA A 174 11.10 -17.63 8.00
C ALA A 174 10.56 -16.95 6.74
N LEU A 175 10.18 -15.67 6.82
CA LEU A 175 9.65 -14.94 5.66
C LEU A 175 10.69 -14.81 4.53
N ALA A 176 11.94 -14.53 4.86
CA ALA A 176 12.98 -14.39 3.85
C ALA A 176 13.34 -15.72 3.19
N ASN A 177 13.17 -16.86 3.88
CA ASN A 177 13.36 -18.19 3.27
C ASN A 177 12.30 -18.52 2.20
N ASP A 178 11.10 -17.94 2.35
CA ASP A 178 9.96 -18.11 1.43
C ASP A 178 10.02 -17.15 0.22
N ILE A 179 11.08 -16.33 0.12
CA ILE A 179 11.35 -15.45 -1.03
C ILE A 179 12.49 -16.07 -1.83
N CYS A 180 12.16 -16.87 -2.84
CA CYS A 180 13.11 -17.48 -3.77
C CYS A 180 12.48 -17.65 -5.16
N ALA A 181 13.30 -17.90 -6.20
CA ALA A 181 12.81 -18.04 -7.57
C ALA A 181 11.71 -19.12 -7.73
N ASP A 182 11.84 -20.23 -6.98
CA ASP A 182 10.89 -21.35 -7.02
C ASP A 182 9.80 -21.27 -5.92
N CYS A 183 9.94 -20.35 -4.96
CA CYS A 183 9.06 -20.24 -3.79
C CYS A 183 7.85 -19.36 -4.08
N VAL A 184 8.08 -18.26 -4.81
CA VAL A 184 7.04 -17.27 -5.10
C VAL A 184 6.13 -17.81 -6.23
N PRO A 185 4.81 -17.67 -6.14
CA PRO A 185 3.87 -18.30 -7.08
C PRO A 185 3.94 -17.77 -8.52
N GLN A 186 4.68 -16.70 -8.77
CA GLN A 186 4.73 -15.98 -10.06
C GLN A 186 6.09 -16.11 -10.74
N VAL A 187 6.08 -16.08 -12.07
CA VAL A 187 7.30 -16.07 -12.87
C VAL A 187 7.80 -14.64 -13.04
N TYR A 188 8.93 -14.32 -12.42
CA TYR A 188 9.57 -13.00 -12.51
C TYR A 188 10.74 -12.99 -13.50
N ALA A 189 11.18 -11.79 -13.87
CA ALA A 189 12.36 -11.60 -14.70
C ALA A 189 13.63 -12.16 -14.03
N PRO A 190 14.63 -12.64 -14.81
CA PRO A 190 15.86 -13.25 -14.27
C PRO A 190 16.64 -12.38 -13.28
N ALA A 191 16.58 -11.06 -13.45
CA ALA A 191 17.24 -10.12 -12.55
C ALA A 191 16.59 -10.12 -11.16
N LEU A 192 15.26 -10.25 -11.08
CA LEU A 192 14.51 -10.27 -9.82
C LEU A 192 14.70 -11.61 -9.10
N THR A 193 14.65 -12.72 -9.82
CA THR A 193 14.88 -14.06 -9.24
C THR A 193 16.27 -14.18 -8.62
N THR A 194 17.28 -13.56 -9.25
CA THR A 194 18.64 -13.47 -8.68
C THR A 194 18.66 -12.77 -7.31
N TRP A 195 17.87 -11.71 -7.12
CA TRP A 195 17.76 -11.04 -5.81
C TRP A 195 17.00 -11.89 -4.80
N MET A 196 15.93 -12.59 -5.23
CA MET A 196 15.18 -13.51 -4.37
C MET A 196 16.07 -14.64 -3.84
N ASP A 197 16.89 -15.25 -4.70
CA ASP A 197 17.80 -16.32 -4.26
C ASP A 197 18.86 -15.81 -3.27
N ARG A 198 19.34 -14.56 -3.44
CA ARG A 198 20.23 -13.90 -2.47
C ARG A 198 19.54 -13.63 -1.14
N ILE A 199 18.26 -13.26 -1.16
CA ILE A 199 17.43 -13.06 0.04
C ILE A 199 17.32 -14.38 0.81
N GLN A 200 16.98 -15.48 0.13
CA GLN A 200 16.91 -16.81 0.74
C GLN A 200 18.27 -17.24 1.30
N GLN A 201 19.37 -17.00 0.57
CA GLN A 201 20.71 -17.33 1.07
C GLN A 201 21.05 -16.54 2.34
N ALA A 202 20.71 -15.25 2.38
CA ALA A 202 20.91 -14.42 3.57
C ALA A 202 20.04 -14.86 4.75
N ALA A 203 18.80 -15.29 4.50
CA ALA A 203 17.88 -15.80 5.52
C ALA A 203 18.45 -16.99 6.29
N ARG A 204 19.14 -17.90 5.58
CA ARG A 204 19.81 -19.07 6.16
C ARG A 204 21.01 -18.73 7.04
N MET A 205 21.53 -17.51 6.97
CA MET A 205 22.66 -17.06 7.79
C MET A 205 22.23 -16.39 9.09
N ILE A 206 20.94 -16.13 9.28
CA ILE A 206 20.37 -15.41 10.44
C ILE A 206 20.06 -16.35 11.61
N VAL A 207 19.82 -17.65 11.34
CA VAL A 207 19.44 -18.69 12.32
C VAL A 207 20.58 -19.66 12.55
#